data_AF-A0A2S0N9N4-F1
#
_entry.id   AF-A0A2S0N9N4-F1
#
_cell.length_a   1.000
_cell.length_b   1.000
_cell.length_c   1.000
_cell.angle_alpha   90.00
_cell.angle_beta   90.00
_cell.angle_gamma   90.00
#
_symmetry.space_group_name_H-M   'P 1'
#
loop_
_entity.id
_entity.type
_entity.pdbx_description
1 polymer ?
#
loop_
_entity_poly.entity_id
_entity_poly.type
_entity_poly.pdbx_seq_one_letter_code
_entity_poly.pdbx_strand_id
1 'polypeptide(L)'
;MDTMSGVEIILRLIGAFYILAGLIAARQMVMEAFLDKALAGLTLKPVPRADRLRGRWMLGIAASVFAGGVLLLALSILALPAFLACAAAQAAYLGHAAPRLIDPDDPPDPAGRRRTRNAFLVYLGATGLVAAAAATAHLRWPWDDPWPAAIAGIALAAFVAWHVAKASETLGGRRGFSIEPVEPETPEVLPGRVRLMVRPFVLPFADDATGRVVPQSLAVSTFGEALVADILDWEEAYLATIPARKRTGGFADPDAAARHAAEGRALAERMAAVLGAERVAYEPVGTPFPEAPERSYTRPERIKVMADYACHPLWSMDQAYSGNLDPEVLGLSPSLVTDLAAWAERFDDALDWDNPGAVRDDDGFLAAHEAEGRLLAERLAEEFAVQGRDVQVCFMTQDHGVIEVTGGPSPPAPAA
;
A
#
# COMPACT_ATOMS: atom_id res chain seq x y z
N MET A 1 -0.52 9.85 -52.88
CA MET A 1 -0.68 9.92 -51.41
C MET A 1 -1.96 10.70 -51.18
N ASP A 2 -3.07 10.02 -50.92
CA ASP A 2 -4.31 10.70 -50.55
C ASP A 2 -4.08 11.47 -49.26
N THR A 3 -4.28 12.78 -49.30
CA THR A 3 -4.19 13.65 -48.14
C THR A 3 -5.31 13.30 -47.18
N MET A 4 -4.93 12.77 -46.01
CA MET A 4 -5.86 12.39 -44.95
C MET A 4 -6.70 13.60 -44.54
N SER A 5 -8.02 13.45 -44.49
CA SER A 5 -8.91 14.58 -44.20
C SER A 5 -8.78 15.03 -42.74
N GLY A 6 -9.05 16.31 -42.45
CA GLY A 6 -9.04 16.83 -41.08
C GLY A 6 -9.98 16.07 -40.13
N VAL A 7 -11.09 15.55 -40.67
CA VAL A 7 -12.06 14.73 -39.93
C VAL A 7 -11.45 13.38 -39.52
N GLU A 8 -10.75 12.71 -40.43
CA GLU A 8 -10.08 11.43 -40.14
C GLU A 8 -8.99 11.59 -39.08
N ILE A 9 -8.24 12.70 -39.10
CA ILE A 9 -7.26 13.03 -38.04
C ILE A 9 -7.95 13.15 -36.68
N ILE A 10 -9.06 13.88 -36.61
CA ILE A 10 -9.81 14.07 -35.35
C ILE A 10 -10.35 12.74 -34.83
N LEU A 11 -10.94 11.90 -35.70
CA LEU A 11 -11.45 10.59 -35.29
C LEU A 11 -10.35 9.68 -34.74
N ARG A 12 -9.15 9.71 -35.35
CA ARG A 12 -7.99 8.97 -34.85
C ARG A 12 -7.52 9.47 -33.49
N LEU A 13 -7.49 10.78 -33.27
CA LEU A 13 -7.16 11.36 -31.96
C LEU A 13 -8.18 10.95 -30.89
N ILE A 14 -9.47 10.94 -31.21
CA ILE A 14 -10.52 10.43 -30.32
C ILE A 14 -10.31 8.93 -30.05
N GLY A 15 -9.99 8.14 -31.07
CA GLY A 15 -9.65 6.71 -30.92
C GLY A 15 -8.47 6.49 -29.99
N ALA A 16 -7.37 7.23 -30.18
CA ALA A 16 -6.19 7.19 -29.32
C ALA A 16 -6.50 7.57 -27.87
N PHE A 17 -7.34 8.59 -27.66
CA PHE A 17 -7.81 8.97 -26.33
C PHE A 17 -8.55 7.82 -25.64
N TYR A 18 -9.47 7.14 -26.33
CA TYR A 18 -10.23 6.03 -25.73
C TYR A 18 -9.41 4.75 -25.56
N ILE A 19 -8.38 4.52 -26.38
CA ILE A 19 -7.37 3.48 -26.12
C ILE A 19 -6.70 3.76 -24.77
N LEU A 20 -6.19 4.98 -24.56
CA LEU A 20 -5.52 5.37 -23.33
C LEU A 20 -6.45 5.29 -22.12
N ALA A 21 -7.69 5.80 -22.25
CA ALA A 21 -8.69 5.75 -21.20
C ALA A 21 -9.02 4.30 -20.79
N GLY A 22 -9.17 3.40 -21.77
CA GLY A 22 -9.41 1.97 -21.51
C GLY A 22 -8.23 1.29 -20.78
N LEU A 23 -6.99 1.59 -21.18
CA LEU A 23 -5.78 1.09 -20.51
C LEU A 23 -5.66 1.57 -19.06
N ILE A 24 -5.85 2.88 -18.83
CA ILE A 24 -5.78 3.47 -17.49
C ILE A 24 -6.86 2.87 -16.60
N ALA A 25 -8.11 2.83 -17.08
CA ALA A 25 -9.23 2.27 -16.32
C ALA A 25 -8.98 0.81 -15.96
N ALA A 26 -8.50 0.00 -16.90
CA ALA A 26 -8.27 -1.41 -16.64
C ALA A 26 -7.09 -1.64 -15.68
N ARG A 27 -6.02 -0.83 -15.75
CA ARG A 27 -4.93 -0.85 -14.76
C ARG A 27 -5.43 -0.52 -13.34
N GLN A 28 -6.28 0.49 -13.21
CA GLN A 28 -6.88 0.86 -11.93
C GLN A 28 -7.70 -0.30 -11.35
N MET A 29 -8.48 -1.00 -12.18
CA MET A 29 -9.28 -2.16 -11.73
C MET A 29 -8.42 -3.35 -11.28
N VAL A 30 -7.27 -3.60 -11.94
CA VAL A 30 -6.34 -4.64 -11.49
C VAL A 30 -5.76 -4.31 -10.12
N MET A 31 -5.43 -3.03 -9.88
CA MET A 31 -4.92 -2.57 -8.58
C MET A 31 -5.99 -2.68 -7.48
N GLU A 32 -7.22 -2.22 -7.75
CA GLU A 32 -8.34 -2.33 -6.82
C GLU A 32 -8.63 -3.79 -6.46
N ALA A 33 -8.66 -4.69 -7.45
CA ALA A 33 -8.84 -6.12 -7.21
C ALA A 33 -7.68 -6.78 -6.43
N PHE A 34 -6.47 -6.22 -6.52
CA PHE A 34 -5.33 -6.63 -5.71
C PHE A 34 -5.48 -6.16 -4.26
N LEU A 35 -5.82 -4.88 -4.06
CA LEU A 35 -6.05 -4.28 -2.74
C LEU A 35 -7.19 -4.99 -1.99
N ASP A 36 -8.32 -5.27 -2.66
CA ASP A 36 -9.44 -6.00 -2.07
C ASP A 36 -9.04 -7.40 -1.59
N LYS A 37 -8.16 -8.08 -2.33
CA LYS A 37 -7.64 -9.39 -1.93
C LYS A 37 -6.63 -9.29 -0.80
N ALA A 38 -5.76 -8.27 -0.81
CA ALA A 38 -4.83 -8.02 0.27
C ALA A 38 -5.59 -7.74 1.57
N LEU A 39 -6.61 -6.88 1.51
CA LEU A 39 -7.51 -6.60 2.63
C LEU A 39 -8.27 -7.84 3.08
N ALA A 40 -8.79 -8.65 2.16
CA ALA A 40 -9.46 -9.92 2.48
C ALA A 40 -8.51 -10.91 3.18
N GLY A 41 -7.24 -10.94 2.76
CA GLY A 41 -6.19 -11.74 3.39
C GLY A 41 -5.86 -11.29 4.81
N LEU A 42 -5.77 -9.97 5.02
CA LEU A 42 -5.50 -9.38 6.35
C LEU A 42 -6.70 -9.50 7.30
N THR A 43 -7.91 -9.29 6.79
CA THR A 43 -9.15 -9.29 7.60
C THR A 43 -9.75 -10.69 7.79
N LEU A 44 -9.21 -11.70 7.09
CA LEU A 44 -9.77 -13.07 6.99
C LEU A 44 -11.24 -13.10 6.55
N LYS A 45 -11.74 -12.03 5.91
CA LYS A 45 -13.11 -11.92 5.41
C LYS A 45 -13.13 -12.04 3.89
N PRO A 46 -14.03 -12.84 3.30
CA PRO A 46 -14.11 -12.97 1.85
C PRO A 46 -14.59 -11.67 1.19
N VAL A 47 -14.01 -11.35 0.03
CA VAL A 47 -14.46 -10.19 -0.78
C VAL A 47 -15.96 -10.31 -1.07
N PRO A 48 -16.77 -9.29 -0.72
CA PRO A 48 -18.20 -9.29 -0.97
C PRO A 48 -18.56 -9.58 -2.42
N ARG A 49 -19.77 -10.12 -2.64
CA ARG A 49 -20.24 -10.44 -4.01
C ARG A 49 -20.48 -9.16 -4.83
N ALA A 50 -20.90 -8.09 -4.18
CA ALA A 50 -21.14 -6.78 -4.80
C ALA A 50 -19.84 -6.23 -5.42
N ASP A 51 -18.73 -6.22 -4.68
CA ASP A 51 -17.45 -5.71 -5.16
C ASP A 51 -16.88 -6.55 -6.31
N ARG A 52 -17.01 -7.89 -6.23
CA ARG A 52 -16.65 -8.78 -7.35
C ARG A 52 -17.48 -8.52 -8.61
N LEU A 53 -18.77 -8.23 -8.45
CA LEU A 53 -19.64 -7.88 -9.57
C LEU A 53 -19.27 -6.51 -10.14
N ARG A 54 -18.99 -5.53 -9.28
CA ARG A 54 -18.50 -4.19 -9.64
C ARG A 54 -17.23 -4.28 -10.47
N GLY A 55 -16.22 -4.98 -9.98
CA GLY A 55 -14.93 -5.15 -10.66
C GLY A 55 -15.06 -5.82 -12.03
N ARG A 56 -15.88 -6.89 -12.13
CA ARG A 56 -16.15 -7.55 -13.43
C ARG A 56 -16.83 -6.62 -14.43
N TRP A 57 -17.79 -5.83 -13.97
CA TRP A 57 -18.52 -4.91 -14.82
C TRP A 57 -17.61 -3.77 -15.30
N MET A 58 -16.85 -3.15 -14.39
CA MET A 58 -15.92 -2.08 -14.73
C MET A 58 -14.83 -2.55 -15.69
N LEU A 59 -14.28 -3.75 -15.48
CA LEU A 59 -13.33 -4.35 -16.42
C LEU A 59 -13.95 -4.57 -17.81
N GLY A 60 -15.19 -5.05 -17.87
CA GLY A 60 -15.92 -5.19 -19.13
C GLY A 60 -16.15 -3.86 -19.86
N ILE A 61 -16.46 -2.79 -19.11
CA ILE A 61 -16.58 -1.43 -19.68
C ILE A 61 -15.22 -0.94 -20.18
N ALA A 62 -14.15 -1.06 -19.39
CA ALA A 62 -12.81 -0.63 -19.78
C ALA A 62 -12.31 -1.34 -21.05
N ALA A 63 -12.53 -2.66 -21.15
CA ALA A 63 -12.21 -3.45 -22.34
C ALA A 63 -13.03 -2.99 -23.56
N SER A 64 -14.30 -2.65 -23.36
CA SER A 64 -15.18 -2.15 -24.43
C SER A 64 -14.75 -0.75 -24.91
N VAL A 65 -14.35 0.13 -23.99
CA VAL A 65 -13.80 1.46 -24.30
C VAL A 65 -12.51 1.34 -25.10
N PHE A 66 -11.59 0.47 -24.67
CA PHE A 66 -10.34 0.18 -25.38
C PHE A 66 -10.61 -0.34 -26.79
N ALA A 67 -11.45 -1.37 -26.93
CA ALA A 67 -11.80 -1.97 -28.21
C ALA A 67 -12.44 -0.94 -29.16
N GLY A 68 -13.36 -0.12 -28.65
CA GLY A 68 -13.95 0.98 -29.42
C GLY A 68 -12.91 1.97 -29.90
N GLY A 69 -11.97 2.38 -29.03
CA GLY A 69 -10.88 3.28 -29.38
C GLY A 69 -9.95 2.71 -30.46
N VAL A 70 -9.59 1.43 -30.36
CA VAL A 70 -8.78 0.72 -31.36
C VAL A 70 -9.48 0.67 -32.72
N LEU A 71 -10.76 0.30 -32.74
CA LEU A 71 -11.55 0.26 -33.98
C LEU A 71 -11.70 1.65 -34.60
N LEU A 72 -11.87 2.69 -33.78
CA LEU A 72 -11.99 4.06 -34.26
C LEU A 72 -10.66 4.62 -34.79
N LEU A 73 -9.54 4.28 -34.14
CA LEU A 73 -8.20 4.62 -34.63
C LEU A 73 -7.94 4.00 -36.01
N ALA A 74 -8.45 2.79 -36.23
CA ALA A 74 -8.43 2.11 -37.52
C ALA A 74 -9.49 2.63 -38.52
N LEU A 75 -10.31 3.63 -38.16
CA LEU A 75 -11.44 4.14 -38.94
C LEU A 75 -12.41 3.03 -39.37
N SER A 76 -12.59 2.02 -38.53
CA SER A 76 -13.49 0.90 -38.80
C SER A 76 -14.94 1.27 -38.49
N ILE A 77 -15.85 0.88 -39.36
CA ILE A 77 -17.31 0.99 -39.14
C ILE A 77 -17.76 0.19 -37.92
N LEU A 78 -17.00 -0.84 -37.51
CA LEU A 78 -17.26 -1.60 -36.29
C LEU A 78 -17.05 -0.78 -35.00
N ALA A 79 -16.43 0.40 -35.09
CA ALA A 79 -16.35 1.32 -33.96
C ALA A 79 -17.75 1.73 -33.46
N LEU A 80 -18.71 1.96 -34.36
CA LEU A 80 -20.06 2.38 -33.98
C LEU A 80 -20.78 1.35 -33.07
N PRO A 81 -20.94 0.07 -33.45
CA PRO A 81 -21.56 -0.91 -32.57
C PRO A 81 -20.77 -1.12 -31.26
N ALA A 82 -19.44 -1.00 -31.27
CA ALA A 82 -18.64 -1.08 -30.04
C ALA A 82 -18.93 0.08 -29.07
N PHE A 83 -18.99 1.32 -29.58
CA PHE A 83 -19.35 2.50 -28.78
C PHE A 83 -20.79 2.40 -28.25
N LEU A 84 -21.74 1.97 -29.08
CA LEU A 84 -23.13 1.79 -28.66
C LEU A 84 -23.27 0.71 -27.57
N ALA A 85 -22.59 -0.43 -27.72
CA ALA A 85 -22.59 -1.50 -26.73
C ALA A 85 -21.99 -1.02 -25.39
N CYS A 86 -20.90 -0.27 -25.43
CA CYS A 86 -20.29 0.30 -24.24
C CYS A 86 -21.20 1.34 -23.57
N ALA A 87 -21.84 2.23 -24.35
CA ALA A 87 -22.80 3.20 -23.83
C ALA A 87 -24.00 2.50 -23.17
N ALA A 88 -24.52 1.43 -23.77
CA ALA A 88 -25.58 0.63 -23.19
C ALA A 88 -25.15 -0.04 -21.87
N ALA A 89 -23.93 -0.59 -21.82
CA ALA A 89 -23.37 -1.19 -20.61
C ALA A 89 -23.17 -0.16 -19.47
N GLN A 90 -22.72 1.06 -19.79
CA GLN A 90 -22.62 2.17 -18.84
C GLN A 90 -24.00 2.64 -18.35
N ALA A 91 -24.97 2.75 -19.24
CA ALA A 91 -26.35 3.11 -18.88
C ALA A 91 -27.00 2.06 -17.98
N ALA A 92 -26.84 0.77 -18.30
CA ALA A 92 -27.31 -0.33 -17.47
C ALA A 92 -26.63 -0.36 -16.10
N TYR A 93 -25.33 -0.05 -16.04
CA TYR A 93 -24.61 0.09 -14.78
C TYR A 93 -25.20 1.21 -13.91
N LEU A 94 -25.27 2.43 -14.44
CA LEU A 94 -25.70 3.61 -13.68
C LEU A 94 -27.18 3.59 -13.33
N GLY A 95 -28.02 3.06 -14.22
CA GLY A 95 -29.47 3.05 -14.05
C GLY A 95 -30.01 1.87 -13.25
N HIS A 96 -29.27 0.77 -13.17
CA HIS A 96 -29.77 -0.47 -12.56
C HIS A 96 -28.75 -1.18 -11.68
N ALA A 97 -27.59 -1.57 -12.23
CA ALA A 97 -26.67 -2.44 -11.49
C ALA A 97 -26.08 -1.75 -10.25
N ALA A 98 -25.58 -0.53 -10.39
CA ALA A 98 -25.04 0.25 -9.28
C ALA A 98 -26.09 0.47 -8.17
N PRO A 99 -27.28 1.06 -8.42
CA PRO A 99 -28.23 1.36 -7.35
C PRO A 99 -28.96 0.15 -6.75
N ARG A 100 -29.04 -0.99 -7.45
CA ARG A 100 -29.86 -2.14 -6.99
C ARG A 100 -29.07 -3.38 -6.62
N LEU A 101 -27.92 -3.61 -7.24
CA LEU A 101 -27.16 -4.85 -7.08
C LEU A 101 -25.83 -4.66 -6.35
N ILE A 102 -25.26 -3.45 -6.41
CA ILE A 102 -23.89 -3.20 -5.94
C ILE A 102 -23.89 -2.28 -4.71
N ASP A 103 -24.57 -1.14 -4.76
CA ASP A 103 -24.54 -0.10 -3.72
C ASP A 103 -25.93 0.19 -3.08
N PRO A 104 -26.74 -0.82 -2.69
CA PRO A 104 -28.06 -0.56 -2.09
C PRO A 104 -27.94 0.05 -0.69
N ASP A 105 -26.94 -0.37 0.09
CA ASP A 105 -26.77 -0.01 1.51
C ASP A 105 -25.64 1.00 1.74
N ASP A 106 -24.74 1.18 0.76
CA ASP A 106 -23.61 2.12 0.81
C ASP A 106 -23.45 2.87 -0.52
N PRO A 107 -24.32 3.86 -0.81
CA PRO A 107 -24.29 4.57 -2.08
C PRO A 107 -23.07 5.50 -2.17
N PRO A 108 -22.39 5.57 -3.34
CA PRO A 108 -21.28 6.50 -3.54
C PRO A 108 -21.71 7.95 -3.32
N ASP A 109 -20.76 8.75 -2.86
CA ASP A 109 -20.97 10.16 -2.53
C ASP A 109 -21.59 10.96 -3.70
N PRO A 110 -22.31 12.06 -3.42
CA PRO A 110 -22.98 12.84 -4.46
C PRO A 110 -22.03 13.38 -5.54
N ALA A 111 -20.77 13.66 -5.18
CA ALA A 111 -19.77 14.21 -6.08
C ALA A 111 -19.24 13.14 -7.06
N GLY A 112 -18.92 11.94 -6.58
CA GLY A 112 -18.52 10.80 -7.38
C GLY A 112 -19.61 10.39 -8.36
N ARG A 113 -20.88 10.34 -7.92
CA ARG A 113 -22.00 10.02 -8.80
C ARG A 113 -22.20 11.05 -9.92
N ARG A 114 -21.97 12.34 -9.65
CA ARG A 114 -21.97 13.39 -10.68
C ARG A 114 -20.80 13.23 -11.66
N ARG A 115 -19.61 12.91 -11.16
CA ARG A 115 -18.41 12.69 -12.00
C ARG A 115 -18.63 11.56 -13.01
N THR A 116 -19.17 10.42 -12.56
CA THR A 116 -19.45 9.27 -13.44
C THR A 116 -20.54 9.58 -14.47
N ARG A 117 -21.60 10.32 -14.08
CA ARG A 117 -22.62 10.77 -15.02
C ARG A 117 -22.05 11.73 -16.08
N ASN A 118 -21.18 12.65 -15.69
CA ASN A 118 -20.53 13.57 -16.63
C ASN A 118 -19.63 12.82 -17.61
N ALA A 119 -18.84 11.84 -17.14
CA ALA A 119 -18.03 10.99 -18.00
C ALA A 119 -18.90 10.22 -19.01
N PHE A 120 -20.04 9.68 -18.58
CA PHE A 120 -21.00 9.03 -19.47
C PHE A 120 -21.58 9.98 -20.53
N LEU A 121 -21.90 11.23 -20.16
CA LEU A 121 -22.36 12.24 -21.13
C LEU A 121 -21.29 12.59 -22.18
N VAL A 122 -20.02 12.70 -21.78
CA VAL A 122 -18.89 12.90 -22.70
C VAL A 122 -18.77 11.71 -23.65
N TYR A 123 -18.91 10.49 -23.13
CA TYR A 123 -18.88 9.27 -23.93
C TYR A 123 -20.04 9.22 -24.95
N LEU A 124 -21.24 9.65 -24.57
CA LEU A 124 -22.38 9.78 -25.49
C LEU A 124 -22.11 10.83 -26.59
N GLY A 125 -21.49 11.95 -26.24
CA GLY A 125 -21.06 12.96 -27.22
C GLY A 125 -20.10 12.38 -28.25
N ALA A 126 -19.08 11.64 -27.81
CA ALA A 126 -18.17 10.94 -28.71
C ALA A 126 -18.87 9.86 -29.55
N THR A 127 -19.80 9.11 -28.96
CA THR A 127 -20.62 8.12 -29.67
C THR A 127 -21.43 8.78 -30.79
N GLY A 128 -21.99 9.96 -30.54
CA GLY A 128 -22.67 10.77 -31.56
C GLY A 128 -21.75 11.17 -32.71
N LEU A 129 -20.50 11.56 -32.42
CA LEU A 129 -19.50 11.87 -33.45
C LEU A 129 -19.13 10.63 -34.28
N VAL A 130 -18.99 9.46 -33.65
CA VAL A 130 -18.73 8.20 -34.35
C VAL A 130 -19.92 7.82 -35.25
N ALA A 131 -21.16 8.02 -34.78
CA ALA A 131 -22.36 7.79 -35.58
C ALA A 131 -22.45 8.75 -36.78
N ALA A 132 -22.09 10.03 -36.58
CA ALA A 132 -22.01 10.99 -37.67
C ALA A 132 -20.95 10.58 -38.71
N ALA A 133 -19.76 10.16 -38.26
CA ALA A 133 -18.69 9.67 -39.14
C ALA A 133 -19.09 8.41 -39.92
N ALA A 134 -19.86 7.52 -39.30
CA ALA A 134 -20.45 6.36 -39.96
C ALA A 134 -21.42 6.79 -41.08
N ALA A 135 -22.28 7.78 -40.80
CA ALA A 135 -23.27 8.27 -41.75
C ALA A 135 -22.66 9.00 -42.96
N THR A 136 -21.49 9.64 -42.80
CA THR A 136 -20.79 10.36 -43.86
C THR A 136 -19.73 9.51 -44.58
N ALA A 137 -19.75 8.17 -44.40
CA ALA A 137 -18.82 7.23 -45.03
C ALA A 137 -17.32 7.48 -44.72
N HIS A 138 -17.01 8.11 -43.57
CA HIS A 138 -15.62 8.23 -43.09
C HIS A 138 -15.12 6.96 -42.41
N LEU A 139 -16.02 6.04 -42.05
CA LEU A 139 -15.68 4.72 -41.51
C LEU A 139 -15.83 3.65 -42.57
N ARG A 140 -14.92 2.67 -42.58
CA ARG A 140 -14.80 1.65 -43.63
C ARG A 140 -15.03 0.26 -43.08
N TRP A 141 -15.45 -0.68 -43.94
CA TRP A 141 -15.55 -2.06 -43.52
C TRP A 141 -14.15 -2.71 -43.41
N PRO A 142 -13.95 -3.65 -42.46
CA PRO A 142 -12.67 -4.33 -42.27
C PRO A 142 -12.14 -5.08 -43.50
N TRP A 143 -13.02 -5.49 -44.40
CA TRP A 143 -12.65 -6.21 -45.62
C TRP A 143 -12.27 -5.29 -46.78
N ASP A 144 -12.58 -3.98 -46.70
CA ASP A 144 -12.19 -3.00 -47.70
C ASP A 144 -10.72 -2.59 -47.54
N ASP A 145 -10.23 -2.58 -46.29
CA ASP A 145 -8.81 -2.39 -45.95
C ASP A 145 -8.45 -3.30 -44.75
N PRO A 146 -7.83 -4.46 -45.00
CA PRO A 146 -7.64 -5.48 -43.97
C PRO A 146 -6.52 -5.13 -42.97
N TRP A 147 -5.60 -4.22 -43.31
CA TRP A 147 -4.42 -3.97 -42.48
C TRP A 147 -4.74 -3.21 -41.17
N PRO A 148 -5.52 -2.11 -41.18
CA PRO A 148 -5.94 -1.45 -39.95
C PRO A 148 -6.76 -2.38 -39.04
N ALA A 149 -7.61 -3.22 -39.64
CA ALA A 149 -8.41 -4.20 -38.90
C ALA A 149 -7.56 -5.32 -38.30
N ALA A 150 -6.53 -5.80 -39.00
CA ALA A 150 -5.59 -6.79 -38.49
C ALA A 150 -4.76 -6.24 -37.33
N ILE A 151 -4.24 -5.00 -37.45
CA ILE A 151 -3.52 -4.32 -36.37
C ILE A 151 -4.42 -4.12 -35.15
N ALA A 152 -5.67 -3.71 -35.37
CA ALA A 152 -6.68 -3.59 -34.33
C ALA A 152 -6.95 -4.92 -33.62
N GLY A 153 -7.08 -6.01 -34.37
CA GLY A 153 -7.26 -7.36 -33.84
C GLY A 153 -6.07 -7.82 -32.98
N ILE A 154 -4.83 -7.57 -33.44
CA ILE A 154 -3.61 -7.87 -32.69
C ILE A 154 -3.54 -7.04 -31.41
N ALA A 155 -3.83 -5.74 -31.47
CA ALA A 155 -3.82 -4.86 -30.30
C ALA A 155 -4.86 -5.30 -29.24
N LEU A 156 -6.05 -5.71 -29.68
CA LEU A 156 -7.08 -6.26 -28.79
C LEU A 156 -6.66 -7.61 -28.19
N ALA A 157 -6.09 -8.51 -28.99
CA ALA A 157 -5.58 -9.79 -28.51
C ALA A 157 -4.43 -9.62 -27.50
N ALA A 158 -3.51 -8.69 -27.76
CA ALA A 158 -2.43 -8.33 -26.85
C ALA A 158 -2.97 -7.71 -25.56
N PHE A 159 -3.97 -6.84 -25.64
CA PHE A 159 -4.64 -6.27 -24.47
C PHE A 159 -5.30 -7.37 -23.62
N VAL A 160 -6.04 -8.29 -24.23
CA VAL A 160 -6.66 -9.43 -23.52
C VAL A 160 -5.60 -10.33 -22.92
N ALA A 161 -4.56 -10.69 -23.67
CA ALA A 161 -3.46 -11.53 -23.20
C ALA A 161 -2.71 -10.88 -22.03
N TRP A 162 -2.43 -9.58 -22.10
CA TRP A 162 -1.80 -8.82 -21.02
C TRP A 162 -2.67 -8.79 -19.77
N HIS A 163 -3.99 -8.61 -19.90
CA HIS A 163 -4.91 -8.66 -18.75
C HIS A 163 -5.03 -10.04 -18.15
N VAL A 164 -5.10 -11.09 -18.97
CA VAL A 164 -5.11 -12.48 -18.49
C VAL A 164 -3.79 -12.79 -17.79
N ALA A 165 -2.66 -12.38 -18.37
CA ALA A 165 -1.34 -12.53 -17.77
C ALA A 165 -1.24 -11.79 -16.43
N LYS A 166 -1.62 -10.50 -16.38
CA LYS A 166 -1.58 -9.71 -15.13
C LYS A 166 -2.55 -10.20 -14.07
N ALA A 167 -3.76 -10.60 -14.48
CA ALA A 167 -4.70 -11.27 -13.59
C ALA A 167 -4.11 -12.61 -13.09
N SER A 168 -3.41 -13.36 -13.93
CA SER A 168 -2.73 -14.60 -13.57
C SER A 168 -1.42 -14.42 -12.80
N GLU A 169 -0.76 -13.28 -12.87
CA GLU A 169 0.37 -12.94 -12.00
C GLU A 169 -0.13 -12.55 -10.61
N THR A 170 -1.23 -11.80 -10.55
CA THR A 170 -1.94 -11.47 -9.30
C THR A 170 -2.74 -12.66 -8.72
N LEU A 171 -3.10 -13.68 -9.51
CA LEU A 171 -3.80 -14.91 -9.08
C LEU A 171 -2.86 -16.12 -8.94
N GLY A 172 -1.81 -16.17 -9.75
CA GLY A 172 -0.84 -17.27 -9.89
C GLY A 172 0.54 -16.90 -9.35
N GLY A 173 0.62 -15.80 -8.59
CA GLY A 173 1.57 -15.65 -7.50
C GLY A 173 1.44 -16.85 -6.57
N ARG A 174 2.14 -17.93 -6.94
CA ARG A 174 2.54 -19.03 -6.07
C ARG A 174 3.50 -18.59 -4.96
N ARG A 175 3.85 -17.32 -4.90
CA ARG A 175 4.01 -16.64 -3.63
C ARG A 175 2.64 -16.12 -3.24
N GLY A 176 1.82 -17.01 -2.69
CA GLY A 176 0.86 -16.49 -1.75
C GLY A 176 1.64 -15.61 -0.78
N PHE A 177 1.04 -14.53 -0.31
CA PHE A 177 1.07 -14.38 1.13
C PHE A 177 0.52 -15.70 1.69
N SER A 178 1.39 -16.71 1.77
CA SER A 178 1.26 -17.74 2.77
C SER A 178 1.61 -16.98 4.03
N ILE A 179 0.62 -16.25 4.52
CA ILE A 179 0.30 -16.41 5.92
C ILE A 179 -0.02 -17.91 5.95
N GLU A 180 0.99 -18.75 6.20
CA GLU A 180 0.70 -20.02 6.85
C GLU A 180 -0.27 -19.59 7.93
N PRO A 181 -1.51 -20.12 7.98
CA PRO A 181 -2.38 -19.82 9.09
C PRO A 181 -1.52 -20.11 10.30
N VAL A 182 -1.05 -19.05 10.96
CA VAL A 182 -0.38 -19.16 12.23
C VAL A 182 -1.50 -19.79 13.02
N GLU A 183 -1.38 -21.10 13.27
CA GLU A 183 -2.30 -21.79 14.15
C GLU A 183 -2.41 -20.86 15.33
N PRO A 184 -3.63 -20.37 15.68
CA PRO A 184 -3.76 -19.35 16.70
C PRO A 184 -3.02 -19.90 17.92
N GLU A 185 -1.86 -19.33 18.22
CA GLU A 185 -0.99 -19.76 19.30
C GLU A 185 -1.79 -19.52 20.55
N THR A 186 -2.57 -20.52 20.95
CA THR A 186 -3.61 -20.41 21.97
C THR A 186 -4.64 -19.28 21.70
N PRO A 187 -5.83 -19.31 22.31
CA PRO A 187 -6.69 -18.12 22.31
C PRO A 187 -5.86 -16.97 22.89
N GLU A 188 -5.71 -15.87 22.15
CA GLU A 188 -4.93 -14.73 22.64
C GLU A 188 -5.66 -14.15 23.86
N VAL A 189 -5.18 -14.49 25.05
CA VAL A 189 -5.77 -14.06 26.32
C VAL A 189 -5.18 -12.71 26.70
N LEU A 190 -6.01 -11.83 27.25
CA LEU A 190 -5.51 -10.59 27.82
C LEU A 190 -4.42 -10.85 28.86
N PRO A 191 -3.34 -10.06 28.86
CA PRO A 191 -2.28 -10.18 29.86
C PRO A 191 -2.84 -9.93 31.27
N GLY A 192 -2.10 -10.39 32.28
CA GLY A 192 -2.46 -10.20 33.68
C GLY A 192 -2.70 -8.73 34.04
N ARG A 193 -1.93 -7.82 33.43
CA ARG A 193 -2.07 -6.37 33.56
C ARG A 193 -1.86 -5.69 32.20
N VAL A 194 -2.79 -4.83 31.83
CA VAL A 194 -2.80 -4.08 30.57
C VAL A 194 -2.34 -2.66 30.83
N ARG A 195 -1.39 -2.19 30.04
CA ARG A 195 -0.89 -0.84 30.03
C ARG A 195 -1.52 -0.04 28.89
N LEU A 196 -2.11 1.11 29.24
CA LEU A 196 -2.47 2.17 28.31
C LEU A 196 -1.28 3.13 28.16
N MET A 197 -0.87 3.38 26.92
CA MET A 197 0.27 4.25 26.61
C MET A 197 0.10 4.88 25.24
N VAL A 198 0.93 5.88 24.92
CA VAL A 198 1.11 6.33 23.55
C VAL A 198 2.50 5.99 23.07
N ARG A 199 2.57 5.29 21.93
CA ARG A 199 3.81 5.10 21.20
C ARG A 199 3.53 5.31 19.72
N PRO A 200 4.30 6.18 19.03
CA PRO A 200 4.16 6.34 17.60
C PRO A 200 4.23 4.99 16.88
N PHE A 201 3.27 4.73 16.00
CA PHE A 201 3.22 3.57 15.11
C PHE A 201 3.01 2.20 15.82
N VAL A 202 2.55 2.19 17.07
CA VAL A 202 2.24 0.97 17.82
C VAL A 202 0.91 1.15 18.54
N LEU A 203 0.05 0.12 18.57
CA LEU A 203 -1.25 0.20 19.25
C LEU A 203 -1.11 0.64 20.74
N PRO A 204 -2.09 1.36 21.29
CA PRO A 204 -1.99 1.99 22.61
C PRO A 204 -2.16 1.02 23.79
N PHE A 205 -2.19 -0.29 23.51
CA PHE A 205 -2.39 -1.35 24.48
C PHE A 205 -1.18 -2.29 24.49
N ALA A 206 -0.60 -2.51 25.67
CA ALA A 206 0.46 -3.51 25.84
C ALA A 206 0.30 -4.28 27.15
N ASP A 207 0.90 -5.45 27.23
CA ASP A 207 1.18 -6.11 28.50
C ASP A 207 2.12 -5.24 29.34
N ASP A 208 1.74 -4.94 30.58
CA ASP A 208 2.52 -4.09 31.50
C ASP A 208 3.88 -4.71 31.87
N ALA A 209 3.99 -6.03 31.89
CA ALA A 209 5.21 -6.73 32.27
C ALA A 209 6.12 -7.02 31.07
N THR A 210 5.54 -7.41 29.94
CA THR A 210 6.32 -7.85 28.76
C THR A 210 6.40 -6.82 27.65
N GLY A 211 5.56 -5.79 27.71
CA GLY A 211 5.45 -4.81 26.66
C GLY A 211 4.95 -5.35 25.32
N ARG A 212 4.43 -6.58 25.28
CA ARG A 212 3.82 -7.15 24.08
C ARG A 212 2.55 -6.37 23.77
N VAL A 213 2.45 -5.91 22.53
CA VAL A 213 1.26 -5.20 22.05
C VAL A 213 0.05 -6.12 22.15
N VAL A 214 -1.03 -5.60 22.73
CA VAL A 214 -2.32 -6.28 22.75
C VAL A 214 -3.02 -5.97 21.43
N PRO A 215 -3.41 -6.99 20.64
CA PRO A 215 -4.11 -6.75 19.38
C PRO A 215 -5.41 -5.98 19.57
N GLN A 216 -5.72 -5.11 18.61
CA GLN A 216 -6.92 -4.28 18.66
C GLN A 216 -8.20 -5.12 18.73
N SER A 217 -8.26 -6.27 18.06
CA SER A 217 -9.41 -7.19 18.12
C SER A 217 -9.71 -7.68 19.54
N LEU A 218 -8.66 -7.99 20.31
CA LEU A 218 -8.75 -8.40 21.71
C LEU A 218 -9.11 -7.22 22.63
N ALA A 219 -8.60 -6.03 22.34
CA ALA A 219 -8.99 -4.82 23.05
C ALA A 219 -10.48 -4.49 22.82
N VAL A 220 -10.97 -4.55 21.57
CA VAL A 220 -12.37 -4.29 21.22
C VAL A 220 -13.32 -5.30 21.86
N SER A 221 -12.97 -6.59 21.83
CA SER A 221 -13.81 -7.63 22.45
C SER A 221 -13.91 -7.49 23.98
N THR A 222 -12.93 -6.84 24.61
CA THR A 222 -12.88 -6.65 26.06
C THR A 222 -13.51 -5.32 26.50
N PHE A 223 -13.07 -4.22 25.90
CA PHE A 223 -13.40 -2.87 26.32
C PHE A 223 -14.61 -2.28 25.58
N GLY A 224 -15.02 -2.93 24.47
CA GLY A 224 -16.07 -2.46 23.58
C GLY A 224 -15.57 -1.41 22.58
N GLU A 225 -16.27 -1.32 21.44
CA GLU A 225 -15.89 -0.43 20.32
C GLU A 225 -15.79 1.04 20.73
N ALA A 226 -16.71 1.54 21.55
CA ALA A 226 -16.75 2.95 21.94
C ALA A 226 -15.52 3.38 22.76
N LEU A 227 -15.12 2.59 23.76
CA LEU A 227 -13.95 2.92 24.57
C LEU A 227 -12.66 2.79 23.75
N VAL A 228 -12.56 1.79 22.88
CA VAL A 228 -11.39 1.68 21.99
C VAL A 228 -11.32 2.85 21.02
N ALA A 229 -12.44 3.31 20.46
CA ALA A 229 -12.47 4.49 19.60
C ALA A 229 -11.97 5.74 20.35
N ASP A 230 -12.46 6.00 21.57
CA ASP A 230 -12.01 7.15 22.36
C ASP A 230 -10.50 7.10 22.69
N ILE A 231 -9.95 5.89 22.87
CA ILE A 231 -8.50 5.69 23.09
C ILE A 231 -7.71 6.00 21.83
N LEU A 232 -8.20 5.60 20.65
CA LEU A 232 -7.54 5.89 19.38
C LEU A 232 -7.60 7.38 19.03
N ASP A 233 -8.71 8.07 19.31
CA ASP A 233 -8.82 9.52 19.14
C ASP A 233 -7.81 10.26 20.05
N TRP A 234 -7.65 9.79 21.29
CA TRP A 234 -6.64 10.30 22.22
C TRP A 234 -5.20 10.05 21.75
N GLU A 235 -4.92 8.89 21.14
CA GLU A 235 -3.64 8.59 20.53
C GLU A 235 -3.38 9.50 19.32
N GLU A 236 -4.36 9.66 18.43
CA GLU A 236 -4.27 10.51 17.24
C GLU A 236 -3.94 11.96 17.60
N ALA A 237 -4.52 12.48 18.70
CA ALA A 237 -4.19 13.82 19.20
C ALA A 237 -2.70 13.98 19.56
N TYR A 238 -2.04 12.93 20.04
CA TYR A 238 -0.59 12.96 20.25
C TYR A 238 0.17 12.78 18.92
N LEU A 239 -0.26 11.88 18.05
CA LEU A 239 0.38 11.66 16.75
C LEU A 239 0.40 12.94 15.90
N ALA A 240 -0.64 13.78 16.01
CA ALA A 240 -0.70 15.09 15.36
C ALA A 240 0.39 16.08 15.84
N THR A 241 1.04 15.82 16.98
CA THR A 241 2.17 16.62 17.47
C THR A 241 3.51 16.21 16.84
N ILE A 242 3.58 15.06 16.18
CA ILE A 242 4.81 14.55 15.59
C ILE A 242 5.10 15.35 14.32
N PRO A 243 6.21 16.10 14.25
CA PRO A 243 6.58 16.79 13.03
C PRO A 243 6.78 15.80 11.89
N ALA A 244 6.53 16.22 10.66
CA ALA A 244 6.87 15.42 9.48
C ALA A 244 8.34 14.97 9.56
N ARG A 245 8.60 13.69 9.28
CA ARG A 245 9.93 13.07 9.32
C ARG A 245 10.57 12.97 10.72
N LYS A 246 9.78 13.04 11.80
CA LYS A 246 10.23 12.77 13.16
C LYS A 246 9.51 11.56 13.75
N ARG A 247 10.17 10.88 14.69
CA ARG A 247 9.65 9.68 15.37
C ARG A 247 9.05 9.98 16.73
N THR A 248 9.30 11.16 17.27
CA THR A 248 8.78 11.61 18.55
C THR A 248 8.10 12.95 18.36
N GLY A 249 6.92 13.05 18.96
CA GLY A 249 6.18 14.28 19.07
C GLY A 249 6.40 14.89 20.43
N GLY A 250 5.56 15.86 20.74
CA GLY A 250 5.60 16.57 21.99
C GLY A 250 4.68 17.77 21.90
N PHE A 251 3.92 17.98 22.95
CA PHE A 251 3.13 19.20 23.06
C PHE A 251 4.07 20.37 23.33
N ALA A 252 4.10 21.33 22.41
CA ALA A 252 4.87 22.57 22.59
C ALA A 252 4.37 23.39 23.79
N ASP A 253 3.09 23.25 24.12
CA ASP A 253 2.42 23.88 25.26
C ASP A 253 2.30 22.88 26.43
N PRO A 254 2.88 23.19 27.61
CA PRO A 254 2.73 22.37 28.81
C PRO A 254 1.28 22.12 29.22
N ASP A 255 0.37 23.07 28.97
CA ASP A 255 -1.05 22.92 29.31
C ASP A 255 -1.76 21.93 28.36
N ALA A 256 -1.33 21.86 27.10
CA ALA A 256 -1.77 20.83 26.16
C ALA A 256 -1.27 19.44 26.57
N ALA A 257 -0.01 19.32 27.01
CA ALA A 257 0.53 18.07 27.56
C ALA A 257 -0.25 17.60 28.79
N ALA A 258 -0.57 18.52 29.70
CA ALA A 258 -1.31 18.22 30.92
C ALA A 258 -2.75 17.74 30.63
N ARG A 259 -3.42 18.35 29.64
CA ARG A 259 -4.76 17.94 29.19
C ARG A 259 -4.75 16.55 28.58
N HIS A 260 -3.84 16.28 27.65
CA HIS A 260 -3.68 14.95 27.04
C HIS A 260 -3.39 13.87 28.09
N ALA A 261 -2.54 14.18 29.08
CA ALA A 261 -2.27 13.27 30.18
C ALA A 261 -3.49 13.05 31.10
N ALA A 262 -4.34 14.08 31.27
CA ALA A 262 -5.58 13.95 32.05
C ALA A 262 -6.62 13.09 31.33
N GLU A 263 -6.75 13.24 30.01
CA GLU A 263 -7.59 12.39 29.17
C GLU A 263 -7.14 10.93 29.22
N GLY A 264 -5.83 10.67 29.09
CA GLY A 264 -5.27 9.33 29.21
C GLY A 264 -5.56 8.68 30.56
N ARG A 265 -5.49 9.45 31.67
CA ARG A 265 -5.90 8.95 33.00
C ARG A 265 -7.38 8.59 33.05
N ALA A 266 -8.26 9.43 32.50
CA ALA A 266 -9.69 9.15 32.48
C ALA A 266 -10.03 7.89 31.64
N LEU A 267 -9.31 7.67 30.54
CA LEU A 267 -9.44 6.46 29.73
C LEU A 267 -8.95 5.21 30.49
N ALA A 268 -7.82 5.31 31.20
CA ALA A 268 -7.33 4.24 32.05
C ALA A 268 -8.31 3.89 33.19
N GLU A 269 -8.98 4.87 33.79
CA GLU A 269 -10.04 4.64 34.78
C GLU A 269 -11.23 3.88 34.17
N ARG A 270 -11.61 4.21 32.92
CA ARG A 270 -12.65 3.47 32.20
C ARG A 270 -12.23 2.04 31.89
N MET A 271 -10.97 1.81 31.51
CA MET A 271 -10.41 0.45 31.36
C MET A 271 -10.42 -0.30 32.70
N ALA A 272 -10.06 0.37 33.80
CA ALA A 272 -10.05 -0.20 35.13
C ALA A 272 -11.46 -0.57 35.62
N ALA A 273 -12.49 0.15 35.18
CA ALA A 273 -13.88 -0.21 35.46
C ALA A 273 -14.30 -1.55 34.81
N VAL A 274 -13.61 -1.96 33.73
CA VAL A 274 -13.85 -3.24 33.03
C VAL A 274 -12.99 -4.36 33.62
N LEU A 275 -11.69 -4.10 33.83
CA LEU A 275 -10.71 -5.14 34.19
C LEU A 275 -10.36 -5.22 35.68
N GLY A 276 -10.68 -4.21 36.47
CA GLY A 276 -10.13 -3.99 37.81
C GLY A 276 -8.94 -3.03 37.78
N ALA A 277 -8.83 -2.16 38.79
CA ALA A 277 -7.79 -1.13 38.86
C ALA A 277 -6.38 -1.70 38.97
N GLU A 278 -6.22 -2.87 39.59
CA GLU A 278 -4.97 -3.59 39.70
C GLU A 278 -4.48 -4.16 38.37
N ARG A 279 -5.40 -4.35 37.41
CA ARG A 279 -5.11 -4.90 36.08
C ARG A 279 -4.88 -3.84 35.01
N VAL A 280 -4.91 -2.56 35.37
CA VAL A 280 -4.63 -1.46 34.45
C VAL A 280 -3.42 -0.67 34.93
N ALA A 281 -2.55 -0.33 34.00
CA ALA A 281 -1.47 0.63 34.16
C ALA A 281 -1.68 1.76 33.16
N TYR A 282 -1.31 2.98 33.55
CA TYR A 282 -1.27 4.11 32.65
C TYR A 282 0.03 4.85 32.88
N GLU A 283 0.71 5.18 31.80
CA GLU A 283 1.85 6.08 31.83
C GLU A 283 1.66 7.24 30.86
N PRO A 284 1.94 8.47 31.30
CA PRO A 284 1.92 9.61 30.41
C PRO A 284 3.03 9.51 29.37
N VAL A 285 2.87 10.30 28.30
CA VAL A 285 3.87 10.47 27.25
C VAL A 285 5.24 10.78 27.84
N GLY A 286 6.29 10.12 27.33
CA GLY A 286 7.68 10.35 27.72
C GLY A 286 8.16 9.53 28.92
N THR A 287 7.31 8.69 29.50
CA THR A 287 7.73 7.73 30.53
C THR A 287 8.49 6.56 29.86
N PRO A 288 9.68 6.17 30.36
CA PRO A 288 10.43 5.05 29.80
C PRO A 288 9.64 3.75 29.92
N PHE A 289 9.48 3.05 28.82
CA PHE A 289 8.77 1.78 28.78
C PHE A 289 9.54 0.69 29.54
N PRO A 290 8.88 -0.15 30.37
CA PRO A 290 9.53 -1.32 30.94
C PRO A 290 9.85 -2.29 29.80
N GLU A 291 11.12 -2.31 29.42
CA GLU A 291 11.64 -3.34 28.55
C GLU A 291 11.51 -4.68 29.27
N ALA A 292 10.81 -5.64 28.67
CA ALA A 292 10.75 -6.98 29.21
C ALA A 292 12.18 -7.49 29.44
N PRO A 293 12.55 -7.90 30.67
CA PRO A 293 13.91 -8.36 30.96
C PRO A 293 14.28 -9.64 30.19
N GLU A 294 13.30 -10.39 29.68
CA GLU A 294 13.51 -11.56 28.82
C GLU A 294 13.77 -11.21 27.34
N ARG A 295 13.57 -9.95 26.94
CA ARG A 295 13.86 -9.46 25.60
C ARG A 295 15.18 -8.72 25.62
N SER A 296 16.25 -9.39 25.18
CA SER A 296 17.51 -8.71 24.95
C SER A 296 17.41 -7.86 23.68
N TYR A 297 16.73 -6.70 23.75
CA TYR A 297 16.85 -5.64 22.73
C TYR A 297 18.32 -5.25 22.48
N THR A 298 19.19 -5.55 23.45
CA THR A 298 20.63 -5.29 23.43
C THR A 298 21.47 -6.43 22.83
N ARG A 299 20.92 -7.66 22.67
CA ARG A 299 21.66 -8.83 22.12
C ARG A 299 20.80 -9.65 21.14
N PRO A 300 20.41 -9.08 20.01
CA PRO A 300 19.86 -9.87 18.91
C PRO A 300 20.91 -10.88 18.40
N GLU A 301 20.46 -12.08 18.01
CA GLU A 301 21.29 -13.08 17.34
C GLU A 301 21.41 -12.76 15.85
N ARG A 302 20.35 -12.19 15.26
CA ARG A 302 20.27 -11.83 13.84
C ARG A 302 19.75 -10.41 13.65
N ILE A 303 20.54 -9.56 13.01
CA ILE A 303 20.15 -8.19 12.65
C ILE A 303 20.13 -8.03 11.13
N LYS A 304 19.10 -7.36 10.63
CA LYS A 304 18.98 -6.92 9.25
C LYS A 304 19.11 -5.40 9.16
N VAL A 305 20.00 -4.93 8.31
CA VAL A 305 20.08 -3.52 7.89
C VAL A 305 19.08 -3.31 6.76
N MET A 306 18.14 -2.40 6.96
CA MET A 306 17.03 -2.10 6.05
C MET A 306 16.50 -0.70 6.34
N ALA A 307 16.35 0.12 5.31
CA ALA A 307 15.59 1.35 5.41
C ALA A 307 14.10 1.03 5.25
N ASP A 308 13.28 1.60 6.12
CA ASP A 308 11.83 1.48 6.11
C ASP A 308 11.25 2.80 6.64
N TYR A 309 10.01 3.10 6.27
CA TYR A 309 9.42 4.41 6.49
C TYR A 309 9.42 4.80 7.96
N ALA A 310 10.03 5.94 8.29
CA ALA A 310 10.15 6.46 9.65
C ALA A 310 10.70 5.46 10.69
N CYS A 311 11.50 4.47 10.27
CA CYS A 311 11.99 3.40 11.14
C CYS A 311 13.52 3.43 11.30
N HIS A 312 14.05 2.98 12.45
CA HIS A 312 15.50 2.82 12.60
C HIS A 312 16.03 1.85 11.54
N PRO A 313 17.28 1.99 11.09
CA PRO A 313 17.80 1.19 9.98
C PRO A 313 18.09 -0.28 10.33
N LEU A 314 17.89 -0.68 11.60
CA LEU A 314 18.22 -2.01 12.11
C LEU A 314 16.95 -2.75 12.53
N TRP A 315 16.88 -4.03 12.19
CA TRP A 315 15.74 -4.89 12.45
C TRP A 315 16.19 -6.23 13.03
N SER A 316 15.64 -6.65 14.16
CA SER A 316 15.85 -8.01 14.64
C SER A 316 15.10 -9.00 13.74
N MET A 317 15.78 -10.10 13.43
CA MET A 317 15.24 -11.25 12.70
C MET A 317 15.05 -12.48 13.60
N ASP A 318 15.07 -12.30 14.92
CA ASP A 318 14.96 -13.40 15.86
C ASP A 318 13.50 -13.83 16.00
N GLN A 319 13.26 -15.13 16.23
CA GLN A 319 11.91 -15.65 16.40
C GLN A 319 11.21 -15.06 17.63
N ALA A 320 11.98 -14.78 18.68
CA ALA A 320 11.46 -14.20 19.93
C ALA A 320 11.08 -12.71 19.79
N TYR A 321 11.67 -12.01 18.82
CA TYR A 321 11.35 -10.61 18.53
C TYR A 321 11.75 -10.27 17.10
N SER A 322 10.76 -10.00 16.25
CA SER A 322 11.00 -9.34 14.97
C SER A 322 10.51 -7.90 15.07
N GLY A 323 11.43 -6.95 14.98
CA GLY A 323 11.09 -5.54 15.14
C GLY A 323 12.27 -4.60 14.98
N ASN A 324 11.94 -3.32 14.94
CA ASN A 324 12.87 -2.23 14.74
C ASN A 324 13.80 -2.06 15.98
N LEU A 325 15.09 -1.81 15.75
CA LEU A 325 16.13 -1.69 16.77
C LEU A 325 16.81 -0.32 16.68
N ASP A 326 16.95 0.35 17.82
CA ASP A 326 17.70 1.60 17.91
C ASP A 326 19.23 1.32 17.91
N PRO A 327 20.01 1.85 16.96
CA PRO A 327 21.46 1.69 16.96
C PRO A 327 22.13 2.18 18.26
N GLU A 328 21.58 3.19 18.94
CA GLU A 328 22.17 3.77 20.16
C GLU A 328 22.22 2.78 21.33
N VAL A 329 21.23 1.88 21.42
CA VAL A 329 21.15 0.92 22.54
C VAL A 329 22.00 -0.33 22.34
N LEU A 330 22.59 -0.50 21.15
CA LEU A 330 23.36 -1.68 20.78
C LEU A 330 24.86 -1.58 21.13
N GLY A 331 25.29 -0.46 21.74
CA GLY A 331 26.69 -0.24 22.09
C GLY A 331 27.60 -0.06 20.87
N LEU A 332 27.05 0.49 19.79
CA LEU A 332 27.79 0.80 18.57
C LEU A 332 28.56 2.13 18.71
N SER A 333 29.54 2.32 17.84
CA SER A 333 30.34 3.53 17.76
C SER A 333 29.47 4.71 17.36
N PRO A 334 29.68 5.90 17.94
CA PRO A 334 28.89 7.09 17.59
C PRO A 334 28.90 7.42 16.10
N SER A 335 30.01 7.13 15.40
CA SER A 335 30.12 7.31 13.95
C SER A 335 29.21 6.35 13.19
N LEU A 336 29.20 5.06 13.52
CA LEU A 336 28.31 4.10 12.85
C LEU A 336 26.84 4.41 13.11
N VAL A 337 26.48 4.76 14.35
CA VAL A 337 25.12 5.23 14.69
C VAL A 337 24.72 6.43 13.84
N THR A 338 25.59 7.43 13.73
CA THR A 338 25.33 8.63 12.93
C THR A 338 25.14 8.31 11.45
N ASP A 339 26.01 7.47 10.88
CA ASP A 339 25.95 7.12 9.46
C ASP A 339 24.68 6.30 9.14
N LEU A 340 24.33 5.35 10.01
CA LEU A 340 23.08 4.57 9.92
C LEU A 340 21.85 5.49 9.97
N ALA A 341 21.80 6.42 10.91
CA ALA A 341 20.70 7.37 11.04
C ALA A 341 20.58 8.26 9.79
N ALA A 342 21.70 8.83 9.32
CA ALA A 342 21.71 9.68 8.13
C ALA A 342 21.31 8.93 6.87
N TRP A 343 21.69 7.66 6.75
CA TRP A 343 21.27 6.79 5.65
C TRP A 343 19.76 6.51 5.66
N ALA A 344 19.17 6.24 6.84
CA ALA A 344 17.73 6.09 6.97
C ALA A 344 16.97 7.40 6.68
N GLU A 345 17.46 8.55 7.16
CA GLU A 345 16.82 9.85 6.92
C GLU A 345 16.78 10.21 5.43
N ARG A 346 17.84 9.90 4.67
CA ARG A 346 17.82 10.12 3.21
C ARG A 346 16.78 9.27 2.48
N PHE A 347 16.50 8.07 2.98
CA PHE A 347 15.41 7.25 2.46
C PHE A 347 14.05 7.90 2.72
N ASP A 348 13.82 8.35 3.96
CA ASP A 348 12.60 9.05 4.36
C ASP A 348 12.36 10.35 3.58
N ASP A 349 13.43 11.06 3.22
CA ASP A 349 13.38 12.26 2.38
C ASP A 349 13.00 11.98 0.92
N ALA A 350 13.28 10.76 0.44
CA ALA A 350 12.94 10.30 -0.90
C ALA A 350 11.55 9.67 -1.00
N LEU A 351 10.89 9.38 0.12
CA LEU A 351 9.54 8.83 0.15
C LEU A 351 8.48 9.84 -0.31
N ASP A 352 7.53 9.35 -1.11
CA ASP A 352 6.25 10.01 -1.29
C ASP A 352 5.33 9.64 -0.11
N TRP A 353 5.07 10.59 0.79
CA TRP A 353 4.27 10.35 1.99
C TRP A 353 2.79 10.10 1.69
N ASP A 354 2.29 10.52 0.52
CA ASP A 354 0.93 10.21 0.07
C ASP A 354 0.85 8.81 -0.58
N ASN A 355 2.01 8.20 -0.89
CA ASN A 355 2.11 6.86 -1.45
C ASN A 355 3.42 6.19 -0.94
N PRO A 356 3.43 5.64 0.28
CA PRO A 356 4.66 5.15 0.94
C PRO A 356 5.30 3.94 0.24
N GLY A 357 4.62 3.33 -0.74
CA GLY A 357 5.20 2.32 -1.63
C GLY A 357 5.98 2.91 -2.82
N ALA A 358 6.03 4.23 -2.97
CA ALA A 358 6.77 4.94 -4.01
C ALA A 358 7.91 5.76 -3.40
N VAL A 359 9.14 5.38 -3.78
CA VAL A 359 10.35 6.17 -3.52
C VAL A 359 10.70 6.92 -4.79
N ARG A 360 11.08 8.19 -4.66
CA ARG A 360 11.63 8.95 -5.78
C ARG A 360 13.02 8.39 -6.13
N ASP A 361 13.16 7.89 -7.34
CA ASP A 361 14.42 7.38 -7.87
C ASP A 361 14.96 8.29 -8.98
N ASP A 362 15.09 9.58 -8.67
CA ASP A 362 15.80 10.51 -9.54
C ASP A 362 17.30 10.19 -9.54
N ASP A 363 17.90 10.17 -10.72
CA ASP A 363 19.35 10.00 -10.93
C ASP A 363 19.98 8.73 -10.31
N GLY A 364 19.21 7.65 -10.15
CA GLY A 364 19.70 6.38 -9.61
C GLY A 364 19.93 6.39 -8.10
N PHE A 365 19.21 7.25 -7.37
CA PHE A 365 19.24 7.35 -5.92
C PHE A 365 19.10 6.00 -5.23
N LEU A 366 18.16 5.14 -5.63
CA LEU A 366 17.92 3.84 -4.99
C LEU A 366 19.14 2.93 -5.06
N ALA A 367 19.83 2.91 -6.21
CA ALA A 367 21.03 2.09 -6.39
C ALA A 367 22.19 2.60 -5.53
N ALA A 368 22.37 3.93 -5.44
CA ALA A 368 23.39 4.54 -4.59
C ALA A 368 23.10 4.31 -3.09
N HIS A 369 21.83 4.47 -2.70
CA HIS A 369 21.35 4.23 -1.34
C HIS A 369 21.52 2.76 -0.94
N GLU A 370 21.20 1.81 -1.81
CA GLU A 370 21.42 0.39 -1.56
C GLU A 370 22.91 0.05 -1.40
N ALA A 371 23.77 0.60 -2.26
CA ALA A 371 25.21 0.39 -2.17
C ALA A 371 25.79 0.90 -0.84
N GLU A 372 25.33 2.08 -0.38
CA GLU A 372 25.72 2.61 0.92
C GLU A 372 25.22 1.75 2.08
N GLY A 373 23.95 1.31 2.03
CA GLY A 373 23.37 0.44 3.06
C GLY A 373 24.14 -0.87 3.23
N ARG A 374 24.65 -1.43 2.12
CA ARG A 374 25.51 -2.61 2.15
C ARG A 374 26.83 -2.36 2.88
N LEU A 375 27.50 -1.25 2.60
CA LEU A 375 28.73 -0.85 3.29
C LEU A 375 28.49 -0.63 4.80
N LEU A 376 27.34 -0.08 5.17
CA LEU A 376 26.96 0.07 6.57
C LEU A 376 26.70 -1.27 7.25
N ALA A 377 26.11 -2.24 6.55
CA ALA A 377 25.92 -3.59 7.07
C ALA A 377 27.24 -4.34 7.25
N GLU A 378 28.21 -4.16 6.35
CA GLU A 378 29.58 -4.68 6.50
C GLU A 378 30.27 -4.09 7.72
N ARG A 379 30.23 -2.76 7.89
CA ARG A 379 30.78 -2.07 9.07
C ARG A 379 30.12 -2.51 10.37
N LEU A 380 28.81 -2.75 10.36
CA LEU A 380 28.07 -3.27 11.51
C LEU A 380 28.56 -4.67 11.91
N ALA A 381 28.75 -5.55 10.92
CA ALA A 381 29.27 -6.90 11.14
C ALA A 381 30.69 -6.86 11.71
N GLU A 382 31.56 -6.01 11.17
CA GLU A 382 32.92 -5.79 11.66
C GLU A 382 32.94 -5.30 13.10
N GLU A 383 32.08 -4.33 13.44
CA GLU A 383 32.04 -3.76 14.79
C GLU A 383 31.56 -4.80 15.83
N PHE A 384 30.54 -5.60 15.51
CA PHE A 384 30.14 -6.70 16.39
C PHE A 384 31.23 -7.76 16.54
N ALA A 385 31.94 -8.10 15.45
CA ALA A 385 33.05 -9.04 15.52
C ALA A 385 34.20 -8.53 16.41
N VAL A 386 34.54 -7.24 16.32
CA VAL A 386 35.55 -6.59 17.21
C VAL A 386 35.11 -6.60 18.67
N GLN A 387 33.82 -6.46 18.93
CA GLN A 387 33.23 -6.57 20.27
C GLN A 387 33.13 -8.03 20.77
N GLY A 388 33.50 -9.02 19.96
CA GLY A 388 33.39 -10.44 20.30
C GLY A 388 31.94 -10.94 20.36
N ARG A 389 31.02 -10.26 19.68
CA ARG A 389 29.60 -10.61 19.61
C ARG A 389 29.36 -11.49 18.40
N ASP A 390 28.76 -12.65 18.63
CA ASP A 390 28.31 -13.56 17.58
C ASP A 390 26.91 -13.15 17.12
N VAL A 391 26.85 -12.17 16.22
CA VAL A 391 25.60 -11.64 15.65
C VAL A 391 25.65 -11.78 14.14
N GLN A 392 24.66 -12.48 13.57
CA GLN A 392 24.52 -12.55 12.13
C GLN A 392 23.96 -11.23 11.59
N VAL A 393 24.72 -10.56 10.73
CA VAL A 393 24.26 -9.35 10.04
C VAL A 393 23.82 -9.67 8.62
N CYS A 394 22.65 -9.18 8.27
CA CYS A 394 22.05 -9.28 6.95
C CYS A 394 21.75 -7.89 6.40
N PHE A 395 21.59 -7.79 5.09
CA PHE A 395 21.15 -6.58 4.40
C PHE A 395 19.91 -6.87 3.57
N MET A 396 18.92 -5.96 3.57
CA MET A 396 17.78 -6.06 2.66
C MET A 396 18.09 -5.33 1.35
N THR A 397 18.09 -6.08 0.25
CA THR A 397 18.12 -5.52 -1.11
C THR A 397 16.71 -5.30 -1.65
N GLN A 398 16.54 -4.35 -2.57
CA GLN A 398 15.26 -4.13 -3.25
C GLN A 398 14.89 -5.33 -4.15
N ASP A 399 15.87 -5.91 -4.84
CA ASP A 399 15.65 -6.92 -5.88
C ASP A 399 15.80 -8.38 -5.44
N HIS A 400 16.55 -8.66 -4.38
CA HIS A 400 16.95 -10.03 -4.00
C HIS A 400 16.50 -10.43 -2.59
N GLY A 401 15.81 -9.54 -1.88
CA GLY A 401 15.40 -9.78 -0.49
C GLY A 401 16.60 -9.72 0.46
N VAL A 402 16.54 -10.51 1.54
CA VAL A 402 17.56 -10.53 2.59
C VAL A 402 18.80 -11.29 2.11
N ILE A 403 19.95 -10.62 2.09
CA ILE A 403 21.26 -11.21 1.83
C ILE A 403 22.09 -11.23 3.11
N GLU A 404 22.83 -12.32 3.36
CA GLU A 404 23.76 -12.38 4.49
C GLU A 404 25.03 -11.60 4.17
N VAL A 405 25.50 -10.81 5.12
CA VAL A 405 26.76 -10.08 5.00
C VAL A 405 27.85 -10.96 5.58
N THR A 406 28.62 -11.61 4.71
CA THR A 406 29.75 -12.42 5.14
C THR A 406 30.89 -11.51 5.59
N GLY A 407 31.12 -11.43 6.90
CA GLY A 407 32.33 -10.82 7.47
C GLY A 407 33.56 -11.62 7.08
N GLY A 408 34.13 -11.32 5.91
CA GLY A 408 35.38 -11.87 5.42
C GLY A 408 36.12 -10.81 4.61
N PRO A 409 37.46 -10.80 4.62
CA PRO A 409 38.24 -9.75 3.96
C PRO A 409 37.88 -9.66 2.47
N SER A 410 37.66 -8.42 2.00
CA SER A 410 37.34 -8.11 0.60
C SER A 410 38.23 -8.89 -0.37
N PRO A 411 37.66 -9.42 -1.48
CA PRO A 411 38.48 -10.03 -2.52
C PRO A 411 39.49 -9.00 -3.06
N PRO A 412 40.74 -9.41 -3.35
CA PRO A 412 41.75 -8.48 -3.82
C PRO A 412 41.28 -7.80 -5.12
N ALA A 413 41.50 -6.49 -5.19
CA ALA A 413 41.18 -5.68 -6.37
C ALA A 413 41.79 -6.32 -7.62
N PRO A 414 41.09 -6.30 -8.77
CA PRO A 414 41.62 -6.85 -10.01
C PRO A 414 42.94 -6.16 -10.35
N ALA A 415 43.97 -6.96 -10.58
CA ALA A 415 45.28 -6.47 -11.01
C ALA A 415 45.12 -5.68 -12.32
N ALA A 416 45.71 -4.48 -12.32
CA ALA A 416 45.71 -3.54 -13.45
C ALA A 416 46.43 -4.10 -14.69
#